data_AF-A0A0G0ARW9-F1
#
_entry.id   AF-A0A0G0ARW9-F1
#
_cell.length_a   1.000
_cell.length_b   1.000
_cell.length_c   1.000
_cell.angle_alpha   90.00
_cell.angle_beta   90.00
_cell.angle_gamma   90.00
#
_symmetry.space_group_name_H-M   'P 1'
#
loop_
_entity.id
_entity.type
_entity.pdbx_description
1 polymer ?
#
loop_
_entity_poly.entity_id
_entity_poly.type
_entity_poly.pdbx_seq_one_letter_code
_entity_poly.pdbx_strand_id
1 'polypeptide(L)'
;MTKFIEVITTFEKIEETKKIATMIIENKLAGCCSIKSIESIYRWEGKIESAQEFQLTIKTKESLYKELEDFIVKNHCYQTPQIIALPIVNGFIAYLNWIEKETK
;
A
#
# COMPACT_ATOMS: atom_id res chain seq x y z
N MET A 1 3.51 20.04 -1.53
CA MET A 1 3.35 18.58 -1.50
C MET A 1 3.71 18.09 -0.11
N THR A 2 3.04 17.07 0.44
CA THR A 2 3.37 16.51 1.75
C THR A 2 4.59 15.60 1.65
N LYS A 3 5.45 15.59 2.67
CA LYS A 3 6.66 14.74 2.68
C LYS A 3 6.33 13.25 2.80
N PHE A 4 5.25 12.93 3.51
CA PHE A 4 4.81 11.56 3.77
C PHE A 4 3.45 11.31 3.14
N ILE A 5 3.22 10.07 2.76
CA ILE A 5 1.99 9.59 2.14
C ILE A 5 1.57 8.24 2.73
N GLU A 6 0.29 7.97 2.64
CA GLU A 6 -0.30 6.65 2.86
C GLU A 6 -0.75 6.09 1.51
N VAL A 7 -0.15 4.98 1.08
CA VAL A 7 -0.54 4.25 -0.13
C VAL A 7 -1.49 3.12 0.24
N ILE A 8 -2.57 2.96 -0.52
CA ILE A 8 -3.60 1.94 -0.31
C ILE A 8 -3.68 1.06 -1.56
N THR A 9 -3.59 -0.26 -1.33
CA THR A 9 -3.82 -1.31 -2.33
C THR A 9 -4.61 -2.47 -1.72
N THR A 10 -5.10 -3.39 -2.53
CA THR A 10 -5.84 -4.58 -2.08
C THR A 10 -5.27 -5.85 -2.70
N PHE A 11 -5.37 -6.97 -1.99
CA PHE A 11 -4.98 -8.29 -2.47
C PHE A 11 -6.06 -9.32 -2.12
N GLU A 12 -6.21 -10.35 -2.92
CA GLU A 12 -7.19 -11.43 -2.69
C GLU A 12 -6.84 -12.28 -1.46
N LYS A 13 -5.54 -12.52 -1.21
CA LYS A 13 -5.06 -13.50 -0.21
C LYS A 13 -4.22 -12.86 0.87
N ILE A 14 -4.45 -13.28 2.13
CA ILE A 14 -3.70 -12.76 3.28
C ILE A 14 -2.22 -13.14 3.22
N GLU A 15 -1.88 -14.33 2.72
CA GLU A 15 -0.51 -14.80 2.58
C GLU A 15 0.28 -13.95 1.59
N GLU A 16 -0.33 -13.61 0.45
CA GLU A 16 0.25 -12.72 -0.55
C GLU A 16 0.41 -11.30 0.01
N THR A 17 -0.63 -10.79 0.68
CA THR A 17 -0.59 -9.47 1.33
C THR A 17 0.56 -9.36 2.33
N LYS A 18 0.72 -10.37 3.20
CA LYS A 18 1.81 -10.43 4.19
C LYS A 18 3.17 -10.52 3.51
N LYS A 19 3.30 -11.35 2.48
CA LYS A 19 4.55 -11.49 1.71
C LYS A 19 4.96 -10.16 1.08
N ILE A 20 4.05 -9.48 0.40
CA ILE A 20 4.31 -8.19 -0.24
C ILE A 20 4.65 -7.12 0.80
N ALA A 21 3.89 -7.05 1.90
CA ALA A 21 4.17 -6.12 2.99
C ALA A 21 5.59 -6.32 3.55
N THR A 22 6.02 -7.57 3.80
CA THR A 22 7.37 -7.88 4.26
C THR A 22 8.42 -7.43 3.25
N MET A 23 8.26 -7.76 1.96
CA MET A 23 9.21 -7.39 0.93
C MET A 23 9.33 -5.86 0.76
N ILE A 24 8.22 -5.11 0.90
CA ILE A 24 8.23 -3.64 0.88
C ILE A 24 9.14 -3.08 2.00
N ILE A 25 9.02 -3.62 3.21
CA ILE A 25 9.85 -3.21 4.36
C ILE A 25 11.31 -3.62 4.16
N GLU A 26 11.58 -4.84 3.70
CA GLU A 26 12.94 -5.33 3.43
C GLU A 26 13.66 -4.47 2.38
N ASN A 27 12.94 -3.98 1.37
CA ASN A 27 13.47 -3.09 0.33
C ASN A 27 13.51 -1.61 0.75
N LYS A 28 13.14 -1.30 2.00
CA LYS A 28 13.07 0.08 2.54
C LYS A 28 12.20 1.03 1.71
N LEU A 29 11.14 0.50 1.09
CA LEU A 29 10.18 1.27 0.29
C LEU A 29 9.08 1.90 1.14
N ALA A 30 8.94 1.46 2.40
CA ALA A 30 8.01 2.03 3.38
C ALA A 30 8.53 1.80 4.80
N GLY A 31 8.07 2.63 5.75
CA GLY A 31 8.37 2.43 7.17
C GLY A 31 7.41 1.45 7.82
N CYS A 32 6.13 1.45 7.41
CA CYS A 32 5.10 0.62 8.05
C CYS A 32 4.05 0.16 7.04
N CYS A 33 3.59 -1.08 7.23
CA CYS A 33 2.46 -1.67 6.53
C CYS A 33 1.41 -2.13 7.55
N SER A 34 0.13 -1.89 7.26
CA SER A 34 -1.01 -2.37 8.05
C SER A 34 -1.98 -3.11 7.14
N ILE A 35 -2.53 -4.23 7.61
CA ILE A 35 -3.43 -5.11 6.85
C ILE A 35 -4.78 -5.19 7.55
N LYS A 36 -5.89 -5.08 6.80
CA LYS A 36 -7.25 -5.34 7.30
C LYS A 36 -8.07 -6.13 6.27
N SER A 37 -8.98 -6.98 6.74
CA SER A 37 -9.98 -7.63 5.88
C SER A 37 -11.03 -6.61 5.45
N ILE A 38 -11.44 -6.65 4.18
CA ILE A 38 -12.48 -5.80 3.60
C ILE A 38 -13.36 -6.61 2.64
N GLU A 39 -14.51 -6.04 2.30
CA GLU A 39 -15.31 -6.46 1.15
C GLU A 39 -15.27 -5.35 0.10
N SER A 40 -14.82 -5.69 -1.10
CA SER A 40 -14.77 -4.80 -2.25
C SER A 40 -15.97 -5.08 -3.16
N ILE A 41 -16.70 -4.03 -3.55
CA ILE A 41 -17.85 -4.12 -4.47
C ILE A 41 -17.53 -3.28 -5.70
N TYR A 42 -17.58 -3.90 -6.89
CA TYR A 42 -17.19 -3.24 -8.14
C TYR A 42 -18.00 -3.78 -9.31
N ARG A 43 -17.83 -3.16 -10.49
CA ARG A 43 -18.44 -3.63 -11.73
C ARG A 43 -17.41 -4.34 -12.59
N TRP A 44 -17.68 -5.58 -12.97
CA TRP A 44 -16.87 -6.36 -13.90
C TRP A 44 -17.77 -6.96 -14.98
N GLU A 45 -17.38 -6.82 -16.26
CA GLU A 45 -18.15 -7.31 -17.42
C GLU A 45 -19.65 -6.96 -17.38
N GLY A 46 -19.96 -5.75 -16.91
CA GLY A 46 -21.34 -5.24 -16.82
C GLY A 46 -22.15 -5.74 -15.62
N LYS A 47 -21.61 -6.61 -14.78
CA LYS A 47 -22.23 -7.13 -13.55
C LYS A 47 -21.62 -6.50 -12.31
N ILE A 48 -22.42 -6.40 -11.25
CA ILE A 48 -21.91 -6.03 -9.92
C ILE A 48 -21.35 -7.29 -9.28
N GLU A 49 -20.08 -7.23 -8.90
CA GLU A 49 -19.35 -8.29 -8.23
C GLU A 49 -18.97 -7.82 -6.82
N SER A 50 -18.80 -8.77 -5.91
CA SER A 50 -18.14 -8.52 -4.62
C SER A 50 -17.04 -9.55 -4.36
N ALA A 51 -15.98 -9.10 -3.68
CA ALA A 51 -14.85 -9.94 -3.32
C ALA A 51 -14.42 -9.65 -1.88
N GLN A 52 -14.12 -10.70 -1.12
CA GLN A 52 -13.38 -10.57 0.13
C GLN A 52 -11.91 -10.33 -0.21
N GLU A 53 -11.35 -9.24 0.31
CA GLU A 53 -9.98 -8.82 0.03
C GLU A 53 -9.28 -8.37 1.31
N PHE A 54 -7.98 -8.20 1.21
CA PHE A 54 -7.14 -7.64 2.26
C PHE A 54 -6.60 -6.29 1.80
N GLN A 55 -7.03 -5.22 2.47
CA GLN A 55 -6.50 -3.89 2.24
C GLN A 55 -5.12 -3.79 2.89
N LEU A 56 -4.11 -3.51 2.07
CA LEU A 56 -2.78 -3.14 2.52
C LEU A 56 -2.64 -1.62 2.50
N THR A 57 -2.20 -1.07 3.62
CA THR A 57 -1.98 0.35 3.78
C THR A 57 -0.55 0.62 4.21
N ILE A 58 0.15 1.46 3.44
CA ILE A 58 1.60 1.55 3.41
C ILE A 58 1.99 3.00 3.70
N LYS A 59 2.77 3.25 4.75
CA LYS A 59 3.21 4.61 5.13
C LYS A 59 4.65 4.82 4.68
N THR A 60 4.87 5.77 3.79
CA THR A 60 6.18 6.04 3.18
C THR A 60 6.41 7.52 2.88
N LYS A 61 7.57 7.85 2.33
CA LYS A 61 7.91 9.17 1.79
C LYS A 61 7.26 9.34 0.41
N GLU A 62 6.80 10.54 0.12
CA GLU A 62 6.22 10.88 -1.18
C GLU A 62 7.22 10.61 -2.33
N SER A 63 8.50 10.91 -2.11
CA SER A 63 9.58 10.66 -3.07
C SER A 63 9.77 9.19 -3.46
N LEU A 64 9.24 8.24 -2.67
CA LEU A 64 9.32 6.80 -2.94
C LEU A 64 8.08 6.26 -3.66
N TYR A 65 7.07 7.10 -3.92
CA TYR A 65 5.80 6.65 -4.48
C TYR A 65 5.99 5.87 -5.79
N LYS A 66 6.76 6.42 -6.73
CA LYS A 66 6.92 5.78 -8.05
C LYS A 66 7.58 4.41 -7.95
N GLU A 67 8.62 4.31 -7.13
CA GLU A 67 9.30 3.03 -6.94
C GLU A 67 8.41 2.01 -6.20
N LEU A 68 7.64 2.45 -5.22
CA LEU A 68 6.66 1.61 -4.53
C LEU A 68 5.55 1.15 -5.48
N GLU A 69 5.03 2.02 -6.34
CA GLU A 69 4.04 1.69 -7.37
C GLU A 69 4.59 0.61 -8.31
N ASP A 70 5.76 0.83 -8.90
CA ASP A 70 6.39 -0.11 -9.82
C ASP A 70 6.66 -1.47 -9.14
N PHE A 71 7.07 -1.44 -7.87
CA PHE A 71 7.24 -2.64 -7.07
C PHE A 71 5.92 -3.39 -6.89
N ILE A 72 4.84 -2.70 -6.51
CA ILE A 72 3.52 -3.33 -6.31
C ILE A 72 3.03 -3.91 -7.64
N VAL A 73 3.01 -3.13 -8.73
CA VAL A 73 2.55 -3.58 -10.06
C VAL A 73 3.31 -4.83 -10.52
N LYS A 74 4.63 -4.86 -10.36
CA LYS A 74 5.45 -6.02 -10.76
C LYS A 74 5.12 -7.30 -9.97
N ASN A 75 4.62 -7.18 -8.75
CA ASN A 75 4.39 -8.31 -7.85
C ASN A 75 2.89 -8.54 -7.55
N HIS A 76 1.99 -7.92 -8.30
CA HIS A 76 0.55 -8.04 -8.08
C HIS A 76 -0.08 -9.14 -8.94
N CYS A 77 -1.08 -9.84 -8.39
CA CYS A 77 -1.86 -10.83 -9.15
C CYS A 77 -2.85 -10.21 -10.14
N TYR A 78 -3.47 -9.09 -9.78
CA TYR A 78 -4.37 -8.34 -10.67
C TYR A 78 -3.64 -7.58 -11.79
N GLN A 79 -4.27 -7.51 -12.97
CA GLN A 79 -3.78 -6.73 -14.11
C GLN A 79 -3.86 -5.22 -13.87
N THR A 80 -4.83 -4.76 -13.09
CA THR A 80 -5.02 -3.35 -12.74
C THR A 80 -5.32 -3.25 -11.25
N PRO A 81 -4.28 -3.31 -10.39
CA PRO A 81 -4.47 -3.18 -8.96
C PRO A 81 -4.90 -1.77 -8.57
N GLN A 82 -5.69 -1.65 -7.51
CA GLN A 82 -5.93 -0.35 -6.87
C GLN A 82 -4.61 0.11 -6.24
N ILE A 83 -4.06 1.25 -6.67
CA ILE A 83 -2.91 1.90 -6.00
C ILE A 83 -3.20 3.40 -5.92
N ILE A 84 -3.51 3.90 -4.73
CA ILE A 84 -3.81 5.31 -4.49
C ILE A 84 -2.99 5.85 -3.33
N ALA A 85 -2.57 7.12 -3.41
CA ALA A 85 -1.81 7.79 -2.36
C ALA A 85 -2.62 8.91 -1.72
N LEU A 86 -2.66 8.94 -0.40
CA LEU A 86 -3.27 10.00 0.40
C LEU A 86 -2.18 10.82 1.12
N PRO A 87 -2.28 12.16 1.14
CA PRO A 87 -1.29 12.99 1.81
C PRO A 87 -1.40 12.86 3.34
N ILE A 88 -0.27 12.59 4.00
CA ILE A 88 -0.18 12.70 5.47
C ILE A 88 0.12 14.17 5.79
N VAL A 89 -0.91 14.91 6.18
CA VAL A 89 -0.82 16.35 6.46
C VAL A 89 -0.25 16.67 7.83
N ASN A 90 -0.38 15.75 8.80
CA ASN A 90 0.19 15.88 10.13
C ASN A 90 0.41 14.49 10.75
N GLY A 91 1.27 14.40 11.76
CA GLY A 91 1.55 13.17 12.49
C GLY A 91 2.47 13.41 13.68
N PHE A 92 2.60 12.41 14.56
CA PHE A 92 3.54 12.52 15.67
C PHE A 92 4.97 12.59 15.14
N ILE A 93 5.71 13.65 15.47
CA ILE A 93 7.02 13.95 14.86
C ILE A 93 8.02 12.79 15.00
N ALA A 94 8.03 12.09 16.14
CA ALA A 94 8.93 10.97 16.35
C ALA A 94 8.60 9.79 15.42
N TYR A 95 7.31 9.56 15.12
CA TYR A 95 6.87 8.53 14.19
C TYR A 95 7.24 8.86 12.74
N LEU A 96 7.05 10.11 12.31
CA LEU A 96 7.44 10.56 10.98
C LEU A 96 8.96 10.51 10.79
N ASN A 97 9.73 10.90 11.81
CA ASN A 97 11.18 10.76 11.80
C ASN A 97 11.65 9.30 11.77
N TRP A 98 10.88 8.39 12.36
CA TRP A 98 11.17 6.97 12.25
C TRP A 98 10.92 6.45 10.84
N ILE A 99 9.80 6.81 10.19
CA ILE A 99 9.55 6.48 8.76
C ILE A 99 10.71 6.98 7.90
N GLU A 100 11.17 8.22 8.13
CA GLU A 100 12.31 8.79 7.40
C GLU A 100 13.56 7.92 7.50
N LYS A 101 13.86 7.37 8.68
CA LYS A 101 15.06 6.57 8.96
C LYS A 101 14.97 5.15 8.41
N GLU A 102 13.79 4.55 8.44
CA GLU A 102 13.57 3.18 7.96
C GLU A 102 13.44 3.10 6.43
N THR A 103 13.28 4.24 5.76
CA THR A 103 13.17 4.34 4.31
C THR A 103 14.44 4.89 3.68
N LYS A 104 14.82 4.37 2.50
CA LYS A 104 16.06 4.74 1.81
C LYS A 104 16.06 6.16 1.24
#